data_AF-A0A1V4RLS0-F1
#
_entry.id   AF-A0A1V4RLS0-F1
#
_cell.length_a   1.000
_cell.length_b   1.000
_cell.length_c   1.000
_cell.angle_alpha   90.00
_cell.angle_beta   90.00
_cell.angle_gamma   90.00
#
_symmetry.space_group_name_H-M   'P 1'
#
loop_
_entity.id
_entity.type
_entity.pdbx_description
1 polymer ?
#
loop_
_entity_poly.entity_id
_entity_poly.type
_entity_poly.pdbx_seq_one_letter_code
_entity_poly.pdbx_strand_id
1 'polypeptide(L)'
;MIKFFLEGGFFMWPLLVCSVLSVAFVIERAIVHLKVRREEKLREIVQQAISMVENGSDAKEITSFLDKTGGLVGETLWAAYERYTHIAEAERSVEEKRRELQDISFNAARDYLRRNLGVLEFMTGGATLLGLLGTIQGMIMSFGAIAKAGVLGDPTIVARGISVALHTTVTGLTIALFSMVFFYIYRGNAERKTVRVEPYAFAFVDAVLKRTKSRAQ
;
A
#
# COMPACT_ATOMS: atom_id res chain seq x y z
N MET A 1 15.50 -27.60 3.98
CA MET A 1 14.69 -26.53 4.60
C MET A 1 14.85 -26.48 6.12
N ILE A 2 14.30 -27.41 6.92
CA ILE A 2 14.36 -27.30 8.40
C ILE A 2 15.80 -27.16 8.94
N LYS A 3 16.76 -27.97 8.47
CA LYS A 3 18.18 -27.85 8.83
C LYS A 3 18.75 -26.44 8.54
N PHE A 4 18.67 -25.99 7.29
CA PHE A 4 19.03 -24.62 6.84
C PHE A 4 18.42 -23.52 7.74
N PHE A 5 17.17 -23.67 8.18
CA PHE A 5 16.53 -22.69 9.08
C PHE A 5 17.16 -22.69 10.48
N LEU A 6 17.37 -23.86 11.07
CA LEU A 6 18.01 -24.01 12.39
C LEU A 6 19.50 -23.60 12.37
N GLU A 7 20.17 -23.81 11.24
CA GLU A 7 21.59 -23.45 11.02
C GLU A 7 21.80 -21.94 10.86
N GLY A 8 20.78 -21.16 10.45
CA GLY A 8 20.84 -19.69 10.43
C GLY A 8 20.63 -19.00 11.79
N GLY A 9 20.37 -19.74 12.86
CA GLY A 9 20.32 -19.18 14.23
C GLY A 9 19.17 -18.19 14.50
N PHE A 10 19.38 -17.24 15.41
CA PHE A 10 18.31 -16.43 16.01
C PHE A 10 17.57 -15.53 15.00
N PHE A 11 18.31 -14.80 14.15
CA PHE A 11 17.71 -13.83 13.21
C PHE A 11 16.81 -14.47 12.13
N MET A 12 16.85 -15.80 11.97
CA MET A 12 15.93 -16.52 11.09
C MET A 12 14.46 -16.42 11.56
N TRP A 13 14.20 -16.23 12.85
CA TRP A 13 12.83 -16.09 13.36
C TRP A 13 12.19 -14.73 12.99
N PRO A 14 12.83 -13.57 13.21
CA PRO A 14 12.41 -12.31 12.60
C PRO A 14 12.26 -12.37 11.08
N LEU A 15 13.21 -13.00 10.37
CA LEU A 15 13.14 -13.14 8.91
C LEU A 15 11.95 -14.00 8.46
N LEU A 16 11.57 -15.04 9.21
CA LEU A 16 10.35 -15.82 8.94
C LEU A 16 9.09 -14.95 9.04
N VAL A 17 9.00 -14.09 10.05
CA VAL A 17 7.89 -13.13 10.19
C VAL A 17 7.87 -12.15 9.03
N CYS A 18 9.01 -11.59 8.64
CA CYS A 18 9.13 -10.75 7.43
C CYS A 18 8.67 -11.47 6.16
N SER A 19 9.05 -12.75 5.99
CA SER A 19 8.64 -13.57 4.84
C SER A 19 7.12 -13.77 4.79
N VAL A 20 6.51 -14.19 5.90
CA VAL A 20 5.05 -14.41 6.00
C VAL A 20 4.28 -13.12 5.76
N LEU A 21 4.70 -12.00 6.36
CA LEU A 21 4.06 -10.70 6.14
C LEU A 21 4.20 -10.23 4.69
N SER A 22 5.37 -10.40 4.08
CA SER A 22 5.60 -10.02 2.68
C SER A 22 4.67 -10.78 1.73
N VAL A 23 4.55 -12.11 1.90
CA VAL A 23 3.63 -12.94 1.12
C VAL A 23 2.17 -12.55 1.37
N ALA A 24 1.78 -12.31 2.63
CA ALA A 24 0.42 -11.91 2.98
C ALA A 24 0.02 -10.57 2.35
N PHE A 25 0.89 -9.54 2.41
CA PHE A 25 0.62 -8.24 1.79
C PHE A 25 0.69 -8.27 0.26
N VAL A 26 1.52 -9.14 -0.35
CA VAL A 26 1.48 -9.38 -1.80
C VAL A 26 0.13 -9.98 -2.22
N ILE A 27 -0.39 -10.97 -1.49
CA ILE A 27 -1.71 -11.57 -1.79
C ILE A 27 -2.84 -10.55 -1.56
N GLU A 28 -2.80 -9.79 -0.47
CA GLU A 28 -3.79 -8.75 -0.16
C GLU A 28 -3.84 -7.67 -1.25
N ARG A 29 -2.68 -7.15 -1.67
CA ARG A 29 -2.58 -6.20 -2.79
C ARG A 29 -2.99 -6.83 -4.12
N ALA A 30 -2.63 -8.07 -4.42
CA ALA A 30 -3.10 -8.78 -5.61
C ALA A 30 -4.64 -8.79 -5.68
N ILE A 31 -5.30 -9.17 -4.59
CA ILE A 31 -6.77 -9.20 -4.47
C ILE A 31 -7.36 -7.79 -4.65
N VAL A 32 -6.79 -6.76 -4.00
CA VAL A 32 -7.29 -5.37 -4.14
C VAL A 32 -7.12 -4.85 -5.56
N HIS A 33 -5.97 -5.02 -6.19
CA HIS A 33 -5.75 -4.56 -7.57
C HIS A 33 -6.60 -5.35 -8.59
N LEU A 34 -6.90 -6.64 -8.36
CA LEU A 34 -7.80 -7.44 -9.21
C LEU A 34 -9.28 -7.08 -9.01
N LYS A 35 -9.70 -6.66 -7.81
CA LYS A 35 -11.08 -6.20 -7.51
C LYS A 35 -11.42 -4.83 -8.11
N VAL A 36 -10.46 -4.07 -8.62
CA VAL A 36 -10.75 -2.77 -9.28
C VAL A 36 -11.60 -3.01 -10.53
N ARG A 37 -12.82 -2.46 -10.53
CA ARG A 37 -13.82 -2.66 -11.58
C ARG A 37 -13.29 -2.29 -12.98
N ARG A 38 -13.84 -2.95 -14.01
CA ARG A 38 -13.65 -2.59 -15.43
C ARG A 38 -14.21 -1.20 -15.70
N GLU A 39 -13.64 -0.53 -16.69
CA GLU A 39 -13.92 0.88 -16.99
C GLU A 39 -15.39 1.16 -17.32
N GLU A 40 -16.05 0.25 -18.04
CA GLU A 40 -17.50 0.24 -18.28
C GLU A 40 -18.28 0.46 -16.96
N LYS A 41 -17.96 -0.35 -15.93
CA LYS A 41 -18.60 -0.27 -14.61
C LYS A 41 -18.13 0.92 -13.78
N LEU A 42 -16.95 1.49 -14.01
CA LEU A 42 -16.55 2.77 -13.40
C LEU A 42 -17.47 3.88 -13.93
N ARG A 43 -17.65 3.91 -15.26
CA ARG A 43 -18.49 4.88 -15.97
C ARG A 43 -19.96 4.77 -15.59
N GLU A 44 -20.52 3.56 -15.56
CA GLU A 44 -21.90 3.30 -15.11
C GLU A 44 -22.16 3.88 -13.70
N ILE A 45 -21.30 3.56 -12.73
CA ILE A 45 -21.42 4.00 -11.33
C ILE A 45 -21.33 5.52 -11.22
N VAL A 46 -20.39 6.14 -11.95
CA VAL A 46 -20.18 7.59 -11.92
C VAL A 46 -21.34 8.32 -12.60
N GLN A 47 -21.88 7.78 -13.70
CA GLN A 47 -23.08 8.33 -14.35
C GLN A 47 -24.32 8.21 -13.47
N GLN A 48 -24.46 7.12 -12.68
CA GLN A 48 -25.51 6.99 -11.66
C GLN A 48 -25.33 8.01 -10.52
N ALA A 49 -24.11 8.19 -10.01
CA ALA A 49 -23.83 9.18 -8.98
C ALA A 49 -24.11 10.62 -9.45
N ILE A 50 -23.73 10.95 -10.69
CA ILE A 50 -24.03 12.24 -11.34
C ILE A 50 -25.54 12.42 -11.50
N SER A 51 -26.27 11.43 -12.02
CA SER A 51 -27.72 11.57 -12.23
C SER A 51 -28.51 11.69 -10.93
N MET A 52 -28.09 11.04 -9.84
CA MET A 52 -28.66 11.28 -8.49
C MET A 52 -28.41 12.74 -8.05
N VAL A 53 -27.19 13.26 -8.25
CA VAL A 53 -26.88 14.65 -7.92
C VAL A 53 -27.75 15.62 -8.74
N GLU A 54 -27.83 15.45 -10.05
CA GLU A 54 -28.56 16.31 -10.99
C GLU A 54 -30.08 16.23 -10.81
N ASN A 55 -30.65 15.05 -10.58
CA ASN A 55 -32.07 14.85 -10.30
C ASN A 55 -32.50 15.36 -8.91
N GLY A 56 -31.57 15.88 -8.11
CA GLY A 56 -31.89 16.49 -6.82
C GLY A 56 -32.01 15.51 -5.65
N SER A 57 -31.60 14.24 -5.78
CA SER A 57 -31.65 13.24 -4.71
C SER A 57 -31.09 13.74 -3.37
N ASP A 58 -31.61 13.18 -2.30
CA ASP A 58 -31.26 13.57 -0.94
C ASP A 58 -29.81 13.19 -0.60
N ALA A 59 -29.17 13.98 0.27
CA ALA A 59 -27.78 13.73 0.67
C ALA A 59 -27.59 12.35 1.31
N LYS A 60 -28.62 11.81 1.97
CA LYS A 60 -28.66 10.44 2.52
C LYS A 60 -28.72 9.36 1.44
N GLU A 61 -29.39 9.61 0.32
CA GLU A 61 -29.45 8.67 -0.81
C GLU A 61 -28.09 8.59 -1.49
N ILE A 62 -27.49 9.76 -1.79
CA ILE A 62 -26.20 9.86 -2.45
C ILE A 62 -25.09 9.22 -1.60
N THR A 63 -25.00 9.57 -0.30
CA THR A 63 -24.03 8.94 0.60
C THR A 63 -24.24 7.43 0.74
N SER A 64 -25.49 6.96 0.83
CA SER A 64 -25.78 5.51 0.89
C SER A 64 -25.44 4.78 -0.41
N PHE A 65 -25.62 5.41 -1.58
CA PHE A 65 -25.20 4.84 -2.86
C PHE A 65 -23.67 4.73 -2.98
N LEU A 66 -22.94 5.74 -2.53
CA LEU A 66 -21.48 5.77 -2.59
C LEU A 66 -20.82 4.79 -1.60
N ASP A 67 -21.38 4.66 -0.39
CA ASP A 67 -21.00 3.65 0.60
C ASP A 67 -21.22 2.21 0.06
N LYS A 68 -22.45 1.90 -0.40
CA LYS A 68 -22.78 0.60 -1.03
C LYS A 68 -21.95 0.32 -2.29
N THR A 69 -21.56 1.36 -3.02
CA THR A 69 -20.68 1.25 -4.19
C THR A 69 -19.32 0.71 -3.78
N GLY A 70 -18.71 1.31 -2.74
CA GLY A 70 -17.48 0.86 -2.12
C GLY A 70 -16.25 0.73 -3.02
N GLY A 71 -15.12 0.41 -2.39
CA GLY A 71 -13.81 0.31 -3.04
C GLY A 71 -13.40 1.61 -3.73
N LEU A 72 -12.45 1.52 -4.67
CA LEU A 72 -11.81 2.70 -5.30
C LEU A 72 -12.78 3.82 -5.70
N VAL A 73 -13.83 3.53 -6.49
CA VAL A 73 -14.76 4.59 -6.94
C VAL A 73 -15.70 5.07 -5.83
N GLY A 74 -16.19 4.16 -4.97
CA GLY A 74 -17.04 4.54 -3.85
C GLY A 74 -16.31 5.51 -2.93
N GLU A 75 -15.10 5.15 -2.51
CA GLU A 75 -14.25 5.94 -1.60
C GLU A 75 -13.86 7.30 -2.20
N THR A 76 -13.53 7.37 -3.51
CA THR A 76 -13.18 8.64 -4.18
C THR A 76 -14.34 9.61 -4.30
N LEU A 77 -15.52 9.11 -4.67
CA LEU A 77 -16.69 9.95 -4.85
C LEU A 77 -17.30 10.32 -3.49
N TRP A 78 -17.23 9.42 -2.51
CA TRP A 78 -17.66 9.66 -1.14
C TRP A 78 -16.82 10.75 -0.48
N ALA A 79 -15.49 10.70 -0.56
CA ALA A 79 -14.61 11.73 0.01
C ALA A 79 -14.85 13.11 -0.62
N ALA A 80 -15.09 13.17 -1.93
CA ALA A 80 -15.48 14.40 -2.62
C ALA A 80 -16.87 14.91 -2.16
N TYR A 81 -17.85 14.02 -2.02
CA TYR A 81 -19.21 14.40 -1.61
C TYR A 81 -19.27 14.84 -0.13
N GLU A 82 -18.61 14.12 0.77
CA GLU A 82 -18.48 14.49 2.18
C GLU A 82 -17.87 15.87 2.31
N ARG A 83 -16.70 16.11 1.68
CA ARG A 83 -16.07 17.43 1.74
C ARG A 83 -16.97 18.52 1.15
N TYR A 84 -17.67 18.23 0.06
CA TYR A 84 -18.62 19.18 -0.52
C TYR A 84 -19.68 19.62 0.49
N THR A 85 -20.28 18.70 1.27
CA THR A 85 -21.30 19.09 2.26
C THR A 85 -20.78 20.07 3.32
N HIS A 86 -19.47 20.04 3.63
CA HIS A 86 -18.82 20.99 4.53
C HIS A 86 -18.42 22.34 3.90
N ILE A 87 -18.28 22.43 2.58
CA ILE A 87 -17.83 23.66 1.89
C ILE A 87 -18.88 24.26 0.93
N ALA A 88 -20.05 23.63 0.78
CA ALA A 88 -21.12 24.07 -0.11
C ALA A 88 -21.52 25.53 0.15
N GLU A 89 -21.75 25.88 1.42
CA GLU A 89 -22.24 27.19 1.86
C GLU A 89 -21.13 28.22 2.14
N ALA A 90 -19.86 27.81 2.12
CA ALA A 90 -18.74 28.73 2.40
C ALA A 90 -18.60 29.84 1.35
N GLU A 91 -18.32 31.08 1.77
CA GLU A 91 -18.07 32.23 0.87
C GLU A 91 -16.69 32.13 0.19
N ARG A 92 -16.58 31.22 -0.79
CA ARG A 92 -15.37 30.95 -1.56
C ARG A 92 -15.70 30.75 -3.03
N SER A 93 -14.76 31.07 -3.92
CA SER A 93 -15.00 30.94 -5.36
C SER A 93 -15.26 29.48 -5.75
N VAL A 94 -16.04 29.29 -6.82
CA VAL A 94 -16.37 27.96 -7.35
C VAL A 94 -15.09 27.23 -7.82
N GLU A 95 -14.06 27.96 -8.22
CA GLU A 95 -12.78 27.38 -8.66
C GLU A 95 -11.94 26.88 -7.48
N GLU A 96 -11.91 27.59 -6.36
CA GLU A 96 -11.31 27.07 -5.12
C GLU A 96 -12.01 25.79 -4.66
N LYS A 97 -13.36 25.79 -4.64
CA LYS A 97 -14.15 24.62 -4.25
C LYS A 97 -13.90 23.46 -5.20
N ARG A 98 -13.86 23.70 -6.52
CA ARG A 98 -13.49 22.69 -7.53
C ARG A 98 -12.13 22.08 -7.21
N ARG A 99 -11.10 22.91 -7.08
CA ARG A 99 -9.71 22.45 -6.88
C ARG A 99 -9.56 21.61 -5.62
N GLU A 100 -10.13 22.07 -4.51
CA GLU A 100 -10.08 21.36 -3.22
C GLU A 100 -10.79 19.99 -3.27
N LEU A 101 -11.95 19.90 -3.95
CA LEU A 101 -12.68 18.65 -4.12
C LEU A 101 -11.98 17.70 -5.11
N GLN A 102 -11.37 18.23 -6.17
CA GLN A 102 -10.53 17.47 -7.10
C GLN A 102 -9.32 16.88 -6.37
N ASP A 103 -8.56 17.71 -5.65
CA ASP A 103 -7.40 17.29 -4.85
C ASP A 103 -7.80 16.19 -3.84
N ILE A 104 -8.90 16.35 -3.10
CA ILE A 104 -9.37 15.34 -2.13
C ILE A 104 -9.79 14.04 -2.83
N SER A 105 -10.50 14.12 -3.97
CA SER A 105 -10.87 12.92 -4.74
C SER A 105 -9.66 12.16 -5.29
N PHE A 106 -8.62 12.88 -5.74
CA PHE A 106 -7.38 12.30 -6.26
C PHE A 106 -6.53 11.69 -5.14
N ASN A 107 -6.41 12.38 -4.00
CA ASN A 107 -5.73 11.86 -2.82
C ASN A 107 -6.43 10.57 -2.32
N ALA A 108 -7.77 10.55 -2.22
CA ALA A 108 -8.52 9.33 -1.86
C ALA A 108 -8.26 8.16 -2.83
N ALA A 109 -8.25 8.42 -4.14
CA ALA A 109 -7.97 7.40 -5.17
C ALA A 109 -6.57 6.79 -4.97
N ARG A 110 -5.58 7.67 -4.81
CA ARG A 110 -4.18 7.32 -4.63
C ARG A 110 -3.96 6.56 -3.34
N ASP A 111 -4.56 6.99 -2.24
CA ASP A 111 -4.29 6.46 -0.92
C ASP A 111 -5.02 5.12 -0.69
N TYR A 112 -6.21 4.90 -1.27
CA TYR A 112 -6.84 3.57 -1.36
C TYR A 112 -5.92 2.54 -2.05
N LEU A 113 -5.34 2.93 -3.19
CA LEU A 113 -4.47 2.07 -4.00
C LEU A 113 -3.08 1.86 -3.37
N ARG A 114 -2.56 2.86 -2.64
CA ARG A 114 -1.26 2.81 -1.96
C ARG A 114 -1.31 2.28 -0.53
N ARG A 115 -2.51 2.08 0.05
CA ARG A 115 -2.71 1.43 1.35
C ARG A 115 -1.89 0.13 1.43
N ASN A 116 -1.18 -0.05 2.52
CA ASN A 116 -0.25 -1.18 2.79
C ASN A 116 1.02 -1.27 1.91
N LEU A 117 1.21 -0.50 0.82
CA LEU A 117 2.45 -0.58 0.02
C LEU A 117 3.70 -0.25 0.84
N GLY A 118 3.60 0.69 1.79
CA GLY A 118 4.70 1.04 2.70
C GLY A 118 5.20 -0.13 3.56
N VAL A 119 4.41 -1.19 3.74
CA VAL A 119 4.87 -2.40 4.43
C VAL A 119 5.78 -3.24 3.52
N LEU A 120 5.48 -3.34 2.22
CA LEU A 120 6.37 -4.00 1.25
C LEU A 120 7.66 -3.20 1.01
N GLU A 121 7.55 -1.86 1.02
CA GLU A 121 8.70 -0.94 1.01
C GLU A 121 9.58 -1.16 2.25
N PHE A 122 8.97 -1.21 3.45
CA PHE A 122 9.68 -1.52 4.69
C PHE A 122 10.32 -2.91 4.69
N MET A 123 9.65 -3.96 4.22
CA MET A 123 10.22 -5.32 4.18
C MET A 123 11.44 -5.42 3.25
N THR A 124 11.49 -4.60 2.19
CA THR A 124 12.65 -4.51 1.30
C THR A 124 13.92 -4.07 2.05
N GLY A 125 13.83 -3.02 2.86
CA GLY A 125 14.95 -2.57 3.70
C GLY A 125 15.16 -3.47 4.94
N GLY A 126 14.09 -3.74 5.67
CA GLY A 126 14.10 -4.45 6.95
C GLY A 126 14.62 -5.88 6.85
N ALA A 127 14.22 -6.66 5.84
CA ALA A 127 14.73 -8.03 5.68
C ALA A 127 16.23 -8.03 5.29
N THR A 128 16.68 -7.06 4.50
CA THR A 128 18.10 -6.86 4.17
C THR A 128 18.93 -6.56 5.42
N LEU A 129 18.46 -5.63 6.26
CA LEU A 129 19.14 -5.24 7.50
C LEU A 129 19.14 -6.37 8.55
N LEU A 130 18.03 -7.12 8.68
CA LEU A 130 17.97 -8.32 9.54
C LEU A 130 18.92 -9.43 9.06
N GLY A 131 19.04 -9.61 7.73
CA GLY A 131 20.03 -10.52 7.15
C GLY A 131 21.45 -10.16 7.54
N LEU A 132 21.80 -8.87 7.42
CA LEU A 132 23.10 -8.29 7.78
C LEU A 132 23.41 -8.37 9.29
N LEU A 133 22.41 -8.15 10.16
CA LEU A 133 22.55 -8.35 11.60
C LEU A 133 22.85 -9.81 11.95
N GLY A 134 22.24 -10.76 11.24
CA GLY A 134 22.59 -12.17 11.32
C GLY A 134 24.04 -12.47 10.86
N THR A 135 24.51 -11.78 9.81
CA THR A 135 25.93 -11.84 9.39
C THR A 135 26.85 -11.41 10.51
N ILE A 136 26.56 -10.26 11.13
CA ILE A 136 27.34 -9.69 12.24
C ILE A 136 27.33 -10.63 13.45
N GLN A 137 26.18 -11.22 13.81
CA GLN A 137 26.12 -12.21 14.89
C GLN A 137 27.01 -13.44 14.59
N GLY A 138 26.92 -14.01 13.39
CA GLY A 138 27.71 -15.19 13.01
C GLY A 138 29.22 -14.93 13.05
N MET A 139 29.65 -13.73 12.63
CA MET A 139 31.06 -13.31 12.73
C MET A 139 31.51 -13.08 14.17
N ILE A 140 30.69 -12.43 15.02
CA ILE A 140 30.96 -12.25 16.45
C ILE A 140 31.11 -13.62 17.16
N MET A 141 30.23 -14.58 16.85
CA MET A 141 30.33 -15.94 17.39
C MET A 141 31.59 -16.66 16.93
N SER A 142 31.99 -16.47 15.66
CA SER A 142 33.22 -17.07 15.10
C SER A 142 34.48 -16.52 15.79
N PHE A 143 34.66 -15.21 15.82
CA PHE A 143 35.84 -14.59 16.45
C PHE A 143 35.86 -14.77 17.97
N GLY A 144 34.69 -14.72 18.62
CA GLY A 144 34.57 -15.00 20.06
C GLY A 144 34.91 -16.44 20.45
N ALA A 145 34.80 -17.40 19.53
CA ALA A 145 35.31 -18.76 19.74
C ALA A 145 36.83 -18.85 19.58
N ILE A 146 37.40 -18.22 18.53
CA ILE A 146 38.87 -18.17 18.32
C ILE A 146 39.56 -17.52 19.53
N ALA A 147 39.05 -16.37 20.00
CA ALA A 147 39.61 -15.66 21.15
C ALA A 147 39.59 -16.46 22.46
N LYS A 148 38.70 -17.45 22.59
CA LYS A 148 38.65 -18.37 23.75
C LYS A 148 39.52 -19.62 23.59
N ALA A 149 39.86 -20.00 22.35
CA ALA A 149 40.68 -21.18 22.06
C ALA A 149 42.18 -20.93 22.23
N GLY A 150 42.66 -19.69 22.07
CA GLY A 150 44.05 -19.26 22.28
C GLY A 150 45.03 -19.71 21.17
N VAL A 151 44.92 -20.95 20.71
CA VAL A 151 45.47 -21.45 19.45
C VAL A 151 44.45 -21.14 18.32
N LEU A 152 44.82 -21.35 17.05
CA LEU A 152 43.86 -21.48 15.95
C LEU A 152 42.79 -22.53 16.33
N GLY A 153 41.63 -22.05 16.80
CA GLY A 153 40.54 -22.88 17.27
C GLY A 153 39.98 -23.77 16.16
N ASP A 154 39.32 -24.86 16.56
CA ASP A 154 38.74 -25.86 15.64
C ASP A 154 38.04 -25.17 14.44
N PRO A 155 38.56 -25.35 13.21
CA PRO A 155 38.02 -24.73 12.01
C PRO A 155 36.53 -24.99 11.81
N THR A 156 36.01 -26.10 12.34
CA THR A 156 34.58 -26.46 12.32
C THR A 156 33.72 -25.41 13.03
N ILE A 157 34.20 -24.82 14.13
CA ILE A 157 33.48 -23.81 14.91
C ILE A 157 33.41 -22.49 14.13
N VAL A 158 34.51 -22.09 13.48
CA VAL A 158 34.59 -20.89 12.63
C VAL A 158 33.71 -21.06 11.39
N ALA A 159 33.80 -22.21 10.72
CA ALA A 159 32.95 -22.55 9.58
C ALA A 159 31.46 -22.56 9.94
N ARG A 160 31.09 -22.99 11.16
CA ARG A 160 29.71 -22.94 11.65
C ARG A 160 29.19 -21.51 11.80
N GLY A 161 29.96 -20.60 12.40
CA GLY A 161 29.54 -19.20 12.54
C GLY A 161 29.48 -18.43 11.22
N ILE A 162 30.37 -18.75 10.28
CA ILE A 162 30.29 -18.26 8.88
C ILE A 162 29.05 -18.84 8.18
N SER A 163 28.71 -20.12 8.40
CA SER A 163 27.50 -20.72 7.85
C SER A 163 26.23 -20.00 8.33
N VAL A 164 26.11 -19.75 9.65
CA VAL A 164 25.03 -18.94 10.24
C VAL A 164 24.88 -17.60 9.52
N ALA A 165 25.99 -16.88 9.36
CA ALA A 165 26.06 -15.57 8.72
C ALA A 165 25.59 -15.59 7.26
N LEU A 166 25.98 -16.60 6.47
CA LEU A 166 25.56 -16.74 5.07
C LEU A 166 24.07 -17.10 4.95
N HIS A 167 23.56 -17.98 5.82
CA HIS A 167 22.17 -18.41 5.84
C HIS A 167 21.20 -17.25 6.11
N THR A 168 21.50 -16.37 7.08
CA THR A 168 20.67 -15.18 7.35
C THR A 168 20.73 -14.18 6.19
N THR A 169 21.91 -13.98 5.60
CA THR A 169 22.13 -13.04 4.49
C THR A 169 21.31 -13.43 3.26
N VAL A 170 21.41 -14.68 2.80
CA VAL A 170 20.67 -15.18 1.63
C VAL A 170 19.16 -15.13 1.86
N THR A 171 18.71 -15.45 3.07
CA THR A 171 17.29 -15.41 3.44
C THR A 171 16.75 -13.97 3.43
N GLY A 172 17.47 -13.03 4.06
CA GLY A 172 17.12 -11.61 4.09
C GLY A 172 17.05 -10.99 2.69
N LEU A 173 18.06 -11.22 1.86
CA LEU A 173 18.10 -10.74 0.47
C LEU A 173 16.98 -11.33 -0.39
N THR A 174 16.62 -12.61 -0.19
CA THR A 174 15.52 -13.26 -0.93
C THR A 174 14.17 -12.63 -0.60
N ILE A 175 13.89 -12.39 0.69
CA ILE A 175 12.65 -11.73 1.15
C ILE A 175 12.62 -10.28 0.67
N ALA A 176 13.75 -9.57 0.73
CA ALA A 176 13.87 -8.20 0.26
C ALA A 176 13.61 -8.08 -1.23
N LEU A 177 14.25 -8.90 -2.07
CA LEU A 177 14.07 -8.92 -3.52
C LEU A 177 12.62 -9.24 -3.92
N PHE A 178 12.01 -10.23 -3.27
CA PHE A 178 10.59 -10.55 -3.46
C PHE A 178 9.69 -9.35 -3.15
N SER A 179 9.89 -8.72 -1.99
CA SER A 179 9.13 -7.54 -1.55
C SER A 179 9.29 -6.36 -2.50
N MET A 180 10.53 -6.12 -2.96
CA MET A 180 10.91 -5.04 -3.86
C MET A 180 10.19 -5.15 -5.22
N VAL A 181 10.24 -6.33 -5.84
CA VAL A 181 9.61 -6.58 -7.15
C VAL A 181 8.11 -6.29 -7.08
N PHE A 182 7.42 -6.84 -6.07
CA PHE A 182 5.98 -6.59 -5.92
C PHE A 182 5.65 -5.16 -5.51
N PHE A 183 6.46 -4.51 -4.66
CA PHE A 183 6.29 -3.10 -4.32
C PHE A 183 6.29 -2.20 -5.57
N TYR A 184 7.28 -2.32 -6.45
CA TYR A 184 7.33 -1.51 -7.67
C TYR A 184 6.19 -1.83 -8.65
N ILE A 185 5.80 -3.10 -8.78
CA ILE A 185 4.65 -3.51 -9.59
C ILE A 185 3.35 -2.90 -9.05
N TYR A 186 3.08 -2.98 -7.74
CA TYR A 186 1.86 -2.40 -7.16
C TYR A 186 1.89 -0.88 -7.15
N ARG A 187 3.04 -0.24 -6.92
CA ARG A 187 3.22 1.22 -7.02
C ARG A 187 2.91 1.73 -8.43
N GLY A 188 3.47 1.09 -9.47
CA GLY A 188 3.17 1.45 -10.86
C GLY A 188 1.71 1.18 -11.26
N ASN A 189 1.12 0.11 -10.74
CA ASN A 189 -0.30 -0.22 -10.96
C ASN A 189 -1.27 0.65 -10.15
N ALA A 190 -0.83 1.26 -9.04
CA ALA A 190 -1.59 2.24 -8.30
C ALA A 190 -1.67 3.54 -9.11
N GLU A 191 -0.53 4.11 -9.48
CA GLU A 191 -0.44 5.38 -10.22
C GLU A 191 -1.30 5.37 -11.51
N ARG A 192 -1.15 4.31 -12.33
CA ARG A 192 -1.95 4.11 -13.56
C ARG A 192 -3.46 3.98 -13.31
N LYS A 193 -3.88 3.53 -12.13
CA LYS A 193 -5.30 3.37 -11.77
C LYS A 193 -5.88 4.63 -11.12
N THR A 194 -5.07 5.42 -10.42
CA THR A 194 -5.43 6.77 -9.95
C THR A 194 -5.79 7.67 -11.13
N VAL A 195 -4.87 7.84 -12.09
CA VAL A 195 -5.05 8.68 -13.28
C VAL A 195 -6.24 8.23 -14.14
N ARG A 196 -6.55 6.92 -14.15
CA ARG A 196 -7.73 6.39 -14.87
C ARG A 196 -9.06 6.72 -14.18
N VAL A 197 -9.08 6.98 -12.87
CA VAL A 197 -10.31 7.35 -12.12
C VAL A 197 -10.50 8.86 -12.05
N GLU A 198 -9.40 9.63 -12.10
CA GLU A 198 -9.36 11.10 -12.10
C GLU A 198 -10.45 11.79 -12.96
N PRO A 199 -10.60 11.53 -14.28
CA PRO A 199 -11.62 12.22 -15.09
C PRO A 199 -13.06 11.90 -14.66
N TYR A 200 -13.30 10.70 -14.11
CA TYR A 200 -14.60 10.29 -13.60
C TYR A 200 -14.93 10.98 -12.27
N ALA A 201 -13.93 11.11 -11.38
CA ALA A 201 -14.07 11.86 -10.13
C ALA A 201 -14.31 13.36 -10.40
N PHE A 202 -13.58 13.95 -11.35
CA PHE A 202 -13.70 15.37 -11.69
C PHE A 202 -15.06 15.69 -12.31
N ALA A 203 -15.60 14.82 -13.18
CA ALA A 203 -16.95 14.95 -13.73
C ALA A 203 -18.04 14.95 -12.65
N PHE A 204 -17.87 14.15 -11.59
CA PHE A 204 -18.78 14.16 -10.43
C PHE A 204 -18.65 15.44 -9.60
N VAL A 205 -17.42 15.93 -9.35
CA VAL A 205 -17.19 17.22 -8.67
C VAL A 205 -17.87 18.37 -9.42
N ASP A 206 -17.79 18.40 -10.75
CA ASP A 206 -18.47 19.41 -11.56
C ASP A 206 -20.01 19.31 -11.50
N ALA A 207 -20.58 18.11 -11.49
CA ALA A 207 -22.02 17.93 -11.30
C ALA A 207 -22.48 18.43 -9.91
N VAL A 208 -21.73 18.10 -8.86
CA VAL A 208 -21.98 18.52 -7.48
C VAL A 208 -21.95 20.05 -7.33
N LEU A 209 -20.96 20.73 -7.94
CA LEU A 209 -20.86 22.19 -7.89
C LEU A 209 -21.87 22.93 -8.78
N LYS A 210 -22.35 22.32 -9.88
CA LYS A 210 -23.48 22.86 -10.66
C LYS A 210 -24.76 22.91 -9.82
N ARG A 211 -25.03 21.86 -9.04
CA ARG A 211 -26.22 21.80 -8.14
C ARG A 211 -26.23 22.94 -7.13
N THR A 212 -25.07 23.39 -6.63
CA THR A 212 -24.98 24.54 -5.71
C THR A 212 -25.46 25.82 -6.39
N LYS A 213 -25.02 26.10 -7.63
CA LYS A 213 -25.45 27.30 -8.37
C LYS A 213 -26.96 27.32 -8.58
N SER A 214 -27.54 26.17 -8.94
CA SER A 214 -28.99 26.02 -9.14
C SER A 214 -29.84 26.08 -7.85
N ARG A 215 -29.22 26.24 -6.67
CA ARG A 215 -29.90 26.52 -5.39
C ARG A 215 -29.65 27.94 -4.86
N ALA A 216 -28.80 28.71 -5.54
CA ALA A 216 -28.45 30.09 -5.19
C ALA A 216 -29.03 31.12 -6.20
N GLN A 217 -29.96 30.67 -7.04
CA GLN A 217 -30.76 31.44 -7.99
C GLN A 217 -32.24 31.11 -7.75
#